data_AF-A0A352EY87-F1
#
_entry.id   AF-A0A352EY87-F1
#
_cell.length_a   1.000
_cell.length_b   1.000
_cell.length_c   1.000
_cell.angle_alpha   90.00
_cell.angle_beta   90.00
_cell.angle_gamma   90.00
#
_symmetry.space_group_name_H-M   'P 1'
#
loop_
_entity.id
_entity.type
_entity.pdbx_description
1 polymer ?
#
loop_
_entity_poly.entity_id
_entity_poly.type
_entity_poly.pdbx_seq_one_letter_code
_entity_poly.pdbx_strand_id
1 'polypeptide(L)'
;MSTAAKQFHEEEAIGKTYDFQVARRLLRYLRPYIRPLSLALLLTFMVNLLGILPPKFIQYAIDWHILPRKYAGLELLVGLYVGVQLLRLVFSYFQSVMLNTVGQYVMFDMRRELYDKLQHQEVAYYDRNPVGRIMTRLTSDVDSLNELFTAGITDLLGDLVMIVAIISVMLWMDVRLTLVTLLTVPMLWA
;
A
#
# COMPACT_ATOMS: atom_id res chain seq x y z
N MET A 1 24.61 18.42 -31.65
CA MET A 1 24.16 17.74 -30.41
C MET A 1 23.49 16.44 -30.81
N SER A 2 24.01 15.31 -30.33
CA SER A 2 23.64 13.95 -30.75
C SER A 2 22.15 13.68 -30.55
N THR A 3 21.51 13.04 -31.53
CA THR A 3 20.09 12.62 -31.52
C THR A 3 19.71 11.88 -30.24
N ALA A 4 20.65 11.15 -29.64
CA ALA A 4 20.47 10.48 -28.35
C ALA A 4 20.16 11.47 -27.21
N ALA A 5 20.82 12.63 -27.15
CA ALA A 5 20.58 13.62 -26.08
C ALA A 5 19.19 14.28 -26.20
N LYS A 6 18.67 14.44 -27.42
CA LYS A 6 17.28 14.88 -27.63
C LYS A 6 16.27 13.82 -27.21
N GLN A 7 16.56 12.55 -27.47
CA GLN A 7 15.71 11.42 -27.11
C GLN A 7 15.64 11.22 -25.58
N PHE A 8 16.77 11.40 -24.86
CA PHE A 8 16.81 11.42 -23.40
C PHE A 8 15.99 12.58 -22.81
N HIS A 9 16.09 13.79 -23.36
CA HIS A 9 15.29 14.93 -22.88
C HIS A 9 13.80 14.84 -23.23
N GLU A 10 13.43 14.17 -24.33
CA GLU A 10 12.03 13.85 -24.64
C GLU A 10 11.46 12.78 -23.68
N GLU A 11 12.21 11.72 -23.35
CA GLU A 11 11.80 10.74 -22.32
C GLU A 11 11.62 11.39 -20.94
N GLU A 12 12.50 12.32 -20.57
CA GLU A 12 12.47 13.03 -19.27
C GLU A 12 11.34 14.07 -19.19
N ALA A 13 11.00 14.73 -20.30
CA ALA A 13 9.85 15.63 -20.40
C ALA A 13 8.50 14.88 -20.41
N ILE A 14 8.47 13.67 -20.97
CA ILE A 14 7.30 12.78 -20.94
C ILE A 14 7.02 12.27 -19.51
N GLY A 15 8.04 12.05 -18.69
CA GLY A 15 7.91 11.56 -17.31
C GLY A 15 7.13 12.47 -16.34
N LYS A 16 7.08 13.80 -16.59
CA LYS A 16 6.36 14.74 -15.71
C LYS A 16 4.87 14.90 -16.04
N THR A 17 4.45 14.49 -17.23
CA THR A 17 3.07 14.54 -17.71
C THR A 17 2.44 13.15 -17.89
N TYR A 18 2.98 12.12 -17.22
CA TYR A 18 2.35 10.81 -17.03
C TYR A 18 1.27 10.91 -15.93
N ASP A 19 0.29 11.81 -16.07
CA ASP A 19 -0.99 11.66 -16.75
C ASP A 19 -2.05 11.04 -15.85
N PHE A 20 -2.59 11.87 -14.96
CA PHE A 20 -3.79 11.58 -14.16
C PHE A 20 -4.94 10.99 -15.00
N GLN A 21 -4.96 11.24 -16.33
CA GLN A 21 -5.89 10.61 -17.27
C GLN A 21 -5.67 9.09 -17.42
N VAL A 22 -4.42 8.64 -17.49
CA VAL A 22 -4.07 7.20 -17.53
C VAL A 22 -4.43 6.54 -16.20
N ALA A 23 -4.07 7.17 -15.08
CA ALA A 23 -4.49 6.71 -13.75
C ALA A 23 -6.02 6.59 -13.65
N ARG A 24 -6.77 7.62 -14.10
CA ARG A 24 -8.24 7.61 -14.12
C ARG A 24 -8.82 6.52 -15.03
N ARG A 25 -8.20 6.23 -16.17
CA ARG A 25 -8.60 5.11 -17.04
C ARG A 25 -8.39 3.77 -16.35
N LEU A 26 -7.27 3.60 -15.65
CA LEU A 26 -6.98 2.36 -14.93
C LEU A 26 -7.86 2.17 -13.69
N LEU A 27 -8.21 3.26 -12.98
CA LEU A 27 -9.20 3.25 -11.90
C LEU A 27 -10.58 2.73 -12.36
N ARG A 28 -10.88 2.74 -13.66
CA ARG A 28 -12.10 2.11 -14.20
C ARG A 28 -12.10 0.59 -13.98
N TYR A 29 -10.95 -0.07 -14.05
CA TYR A 29 -10.85 -1.51 -13.80
C TYR A 29 -11.06 -1.86 -12.32
N LEU A 30 -10.85 -0.90 -11.41
CA LEU A 30 -11.18 -1.08 -9.98
C LEU A 30 -12.67 -0.88 -9.67
N ARG A 31 -13.42 -0.17 -10.52
CA ARG A 31 -14.85 0.12 -10.28
C ARG A 31 -15.71 -1.13 -9.98
N PRO A 32 -15.56 -2.26 -10.70
CA PRO A 32 -16.31 -3.49 -10.38
C PRO A 32 -15.99 -4.05 -8.98
N TYR A 33 -14.78 -3.77 -8.47
CA TYR A 33 -14.25 -4.31 -7.22
C TYR A 33 -14.28 -3.31 -6.04
N ILE A 34 -15.04 -2.21 -6.14
CA ILE A 34 -15.12 -1.21 -5.05
C ILE A 34 -15.68 -1.76 -3.75
N ARG A 35 -16.56 -2.77 -3.82
CA ARG A 35 -17.13 -3.41 -2.61
C ARG A 35 -16.06 -4.17 -1.82
N PRO A 36 -15.37 -5.18 -2.40
CA PRO A 36 -14.30 -5.86 -1.68
C PRO A 36 -13.14 -4.90 -1.35
N LEU A 37 -12.84 -3.92 -2.19
CA LEU A 37 -11.82 -2.91 -1.89
C LEU A 37 -12.19 -2.05 -0.68
N SER A 38 -13.45 -1.60 -0.56
CA SER A 38 -13.91 -0.84 0.62
C SER A 38 -13.83 -1.65 1.91
N LEU A 39 -14.13 -2.94 1.85
CA LEU A 39 -13.99 -3.84 2.99
C LEU A 39 -12.51 -4.08 3.33
N ALA A 40 -11.63 -4.16 2.33
CA ALA A 40 -10.19 -4.30 2.54
C ALA A 40 -9.58 -3.04 3.16
N LEU A 41 -10.05 -1.85 2.75
CA LEU A 41 -9.68 -0.58 3.38
C LEU A 41 -10.16 -0.50 4.83
N LEU A 42 -11.37 -0.99 5.13
CA LEU A 42 -11.84 -1.10 6.51
C LEU A 42 -10.95 -2.02 7.34
N LEU A 43 -10.58 -3.19 6.81
CA LEU A 43 -9.64 -4.10 7.47
C LEU A 43 -8.26 -3.45 7.67
N THR A 44 -7.77 -2.70 6.68
CA THR A 44 -6.51 -1.93 6.76
C THR A 44 -6.55 -0.96 7.94
N PHE A 45 -7.64 -0.21 8.07
CA PHE A 45 -7.84 0.70 9.19
C PHE A 45 -7.81 -0.04 10.54
N MET A 46 -8.47 -1.20 10.63
CA MET A 46 -8.48 -2.01 11.86
C MET A 46 -7.09 -2.57 12.20
N VAL A 47 -6.34 -3.04 11.21
CA VAL A 47 -4.97 -3.54 11.41
C VAL A 47 -4.04 -2.43 11.89
N ASN A 48 -4.16 -1.22 11.33
CA ASN A 48 -3.38 -0.07 11.76
C ASN A 48 -3.77 0.38 13.18
N LEU A 49 -5.06 0.41 13.51
CA LEU A 49 -5.53 0.75 14.85
C LEU A 49 -4.99 -0.23 15.90
N LEU A 50 -5.03 -1.54 15.61
CA LEU A 50 -4.43 -2.56 16.47
C LEU A 50 -2.90 -2.47 16.51
N GLY A 51 -2.26 -1.98 15.44
CA GLY A 51 -0.82 -1.76 15.35
C GLY A 51 -0.30 -0.62 16.24
N ILE A 52 -1.17 0.25 16.73
CA ILE A 52 -0.84 1.37 17.63
C ILE A 52 -0.93 0.97 19.10
N LEU A 53 -1.58 -0.14 19.41
CA LEU A 53 -1.72 -0.63 20.78
C LEU A 53 -0.41 -1.12 21.43
N PRO A 54 0.56 -1.78 20.73
CA PRO A 54 1.74 -2.36 21.37
C PRO A 54 2.55 -1.37 22.24
N PRO A 55 2.87 -0.14 21.80
CA PRO A 55 3.55 0.84 22.65
C PRO A 55 2.82 1.12 23.97
N LYS A 56 1.48 1.20 23.96
CA LYS A 56 0.66 1.40 25.16
C LYS A 56 0.73 0.20 26.10
N PHE A 57 0.62 -1.02 25.55
CA PHE A 57 0.76 -2.24 26.35
C PHE A 57 2.13 -2.33 27.01
N ILE A 58 3.19 -2.00 26.28
CA ILE A 58 4.56 -1.96 26.80
C ILE A 58 4.68 -0.90 27.90
N GLN A 59 4.15 0.30 27.70
CA GLN A 59 4.14 1.36 28.72
C GLN A 59 3.46 0.88 30.01
N TYR A 60 2.24 0.33 29.93
CA TYR A 60 1.52 -0.16 31.11
C TYR A 60 2.23 -1.34 31.79
N ALA A 61 2.86 -2.24 31.01
CA ALA A 61 3.66 -3.32 31.58
C ALA A 61 4.85 -2.77 32.37
N ILE A 62 5.57 -1.78 31.83
CA ILE A 62 6.72 -1.18 32.49
C ILE A 62 6.31 -0.38 33.72
N ASP A 63 5.43 0.60 33.56
CA ASP A 63 5.14 1.60 34.59
C ASP A 63 4.40 1.01 35.80
N TRP A 64 3.50 0.04 35.57
CA TRP A 64 2.61 -0.46 36.63
C TRP A 64 3.02 -1.82 37.20
N HIS A 65 3.76 -2.64 36.43
CA HIS A 65 4.10 -4.00 36.87
C HIS A 65 5.61 -4.19 37.09
N ILE A 66 6.43 -3.79 36.13
CA ILE A 66 7.88 -4.01 36.18
C ILE A 66 8.56 -3.03 37.14
N LEU A 67 8.32 -1.72 36.98
CA LEU A 67 8.96 -0.68 37.79
C LEU A 67 8.60 -0.80 39.29
N PRO A 68 7.33 -1.06 39.68
CA PRO A 68 6.96 -1.25 41.08
C PRO A 68 7.28 -2.64 41.63
N ARG A 69 7.84 -3.55 40.79
CA ARG A 69 8.06 -4.99 41.09
C ARG A 69 6.80 -5.72 41.55
N LYS A 70 5.63 -5.34 41.01
CA LYS A 70 4.33 -5.96 41.30
C LYS A 70 3.87 -6.74 40.06
N TYR A 71 4.14 -8.05 40.06
CA TYR A 71 3.81 -8.91 38.92
C TYR A 71 2.34 -9.37 38.88
N ALA A 72 1.57 -9.11 39.94
CA ALA A 72 0.15 -9.41 39.97
C ALA A 72 -0.58 -8.64 38.86
N GLY A 73 -1.21 -9.34 37.92
CA GLY A 73 -1.89 -8.76 36.77
C GLY A 73 -1.06 -8.72 35.48
N LEU A 74 0.25 -8.97 35.56
CA LEU A 74 1.13 -8.95 34.38
C LEU A 74 0.78 -10.07 33.39
N GLU A 75 0.50 -11.27 33.88
CA GLU A 75 0.11 -12.42 33.05
C GLU A 75 -1.18 -12.15 32.25
N LEU A 76 -2.16 -11.48 32.88
CA LEU A 76 -3.39 -11.06 32.21
C LEU A 76 -3.12 -10.01 31.13
N LEU A 77 -2.26 -9.02 31.43
CA LEU A 77 -1.88 -7.99 30.47
C LEU A 77 -1.14 -8.59 29.26
N VAL A 78 -0.24 -9.54 29.50
CA VAL A 78 0.45 -10.30 28.45
C VAL A 78 -0.55 -11.14 27.64
N GLY A 79 -1.48 -11.84 28.31
CA GLY A 79 -2.53 -12.59 27.64
C GLY A 79 -3.42 -11.71 26.75
N LEU A 80 -3.81 -10.54 27.24
CA LEU A 80 -4.58 -9.55 26.47
C LEU A 80 -3.78 -9.01 25.28
N TYR A 81 -2.49 -8.71 25.47
CA TYR A 81 -1.60 -8.29 24.40
C TYR A 81 -1.47 -9.35 23.30
N VAL A 82 -1.26 -10.61 23.68
CA VAL A 82 -1.24 -11.74 22.73
C VAL A 82 -2.58 -11.86 22.01
N GLY A 83 -3.70 -11.71 22.71
CA GLY A 83 -5.04 -11.70 22.10
C GLY A 83 -5.20 -10.59 21.05
N VAL A 84 -4.73 -9.37 21.36
CA VAL A 84 -4.70 -8.24 20.40
C VAL A 84 -3.83 -8.55 19.19
N GLN A 85 -2.66 -9.17 19.38
CA GLN A 85 -1.79 -9.57 18.26
C GLN A 85 -2.41 -10.67 17.40
N LEU A 86 -3.07 -11.66 18.00
CA LEU A 86 -3.79 -12.68 17.26
C LEU A 86 -4.95 -12.09 16.46
N LEU A 87 -5.70 -11.16 17.04
CA LEU A 87 -6.76 -10.44 16.32
C LEU A 87 -6.20 -9.65 15.13
N ARG A 88 -5.08 -8.95 15.35
CA ARG A 88 -4.38 -8.20 14.29
C ARG A 88 -3.90 -9.13 13.18
N LEU A 89 -3.35 -10.30 13.52
CA LEU A 89 -2.93 -11.32 12.56
C LEU A 89 -4.11 -11.78 11.70
N VAL A 90 -5.26 -12.08 12.32
CA VAL A 90 -6.46 -12.52 11.61
C VAL A 90 -6.95 -11.44 10.64
N PHE A 91 -7.06 -10.19 11.09
CA PHE A 91 -7.47 -9.09 10.21
C PHE A 91 -6.47 -8.85 9.08
N SER A 92 -5.17 -8.89 9.38
CA SER A 92 -4.11 -8.73 8.38
C SER A 92 -4.14 -9.86 7.34
N TYR A 93 -4.40 -11.10 7.75
CA TYR A 93 -4.55 -12.22 6.81
C TYR A 93 -5.72 -11.99 5.85
N PHE A 94 -6.91 -11.67 6.36
CA PHE A 94 -8.08 -11.43 5.51
C PHE A 94 -7.93 -10.19 4.62
N GLN A 95 -7.33 -9.13 5.15
CA GLN A 95 -6.98 -7.93 4.39
C GLN A 95 -6.08 -8.30 3.20
N SER A 96 -4.98 -9.01 3.47
CA SER A 96 -4.00 -9.41 2.45
C SER A 96 -4.62 -10.33 1.40
N VAL A 97 -5.37 -11.36 1.80
CA VAL A 97 -6.04 -12.26 0.87
C VAL A 97 -7.00 -11.47 -0.03
N MET A 98 -7.83 -10.61 0.53
CA MET A 98 -8.82 -9.88 -0.24
C MET A 98 -8.20 -8.87 -1.22
N LEU A 99 -7.17 -8.13 -0.81
CA LEU A 99 -6.43 -7.22 -1.69
C LEU A 99 -5.76 -7.98 -2.84
N ASN A 100 -5.10 -9.10 -2.54
CA ASN A 100 -4.47 -9.92 -3.56
C ASN A 100 -5.50 -10.49 -4.54
N THR A 101 -6.63 -10.99 -4.04
CA THR A 101 -7.72 -11.49 -4.88
C THR A 101 -8.28 -10.40 -5.80
N VAL A 102 -8.58 -9.21 -5.27
CA VAL A 102 -9.03 -8.07 -6.09
C VAL A 102 -7.99 -7.71 -7.14
N GLY A 103 -6.71 -7.68 -6.76
CA GLY A 103 -5.60 -7.51 -7.69
C GLY A 103 -5.65 -8.49 -8.85
N GLN A 104 -5.66 -9.78 -8.55
CA GLN A 104 -5.65 -10.83 -9.57
C GLN A 104 -6.84 -10.71 -10.53
N TYR A 105 -8.03 -10.35 -10.03
CA TYR A 105 -9.18 -10.09 -10.90
C TYR A 105 -9.01 -8.87 -11.80
N VAL A 106 -8.49 -7.76 -11.27
CA VAL A 106 -8.18 -6.55 -12.05
C VAL A 106 -7.15 -6.87 -13.14
N MET A 107 -6.12 -7.64 -12.81
CA MET A 107 -5.11 -8.10 -13.76
C MET A 107 -5.72 -8.98 -14.85
N PHE A 108 -6.59 -9.93 -14.48
CA PHE A 108 -7.29 -10.80 -15.40
C PHE A 108 -8.11 -9.99 -16.43
N ASP A 109 -8.87 -9.00 -15.97
CA ASP A 109 -9.67 -8.14 -16.84
C ASP A 109 -8.80 -7.32 -17.80
N MET A 110 -7.69 -6.76 -17.32
CA MET A 110 -6.73 -6.04 -18.17
C MET A 110 -6.13 -6.96 -19.25
N ARG A 111 -5.67 -8.15 -18.87
CA ARG A 111 -5.10 -9.12 -19.82
C ARG A 111 -6.13 -9.58 -20.84
N ARG A 112 -7.38 -9.79 -20.41
CA ARG A 112 -8.48 -10.19 -21.30
C ARG A 112 -8.79 -9.10 -22.32
N GLU A 113 -8.91 -7.83 -21.91
CA GLU A 113 -9.17 -6.72 -22.84
C GLU A 113 -8.01 -6.52 -23.83
N LEU A 114 -6.77 -6.65 -23.36
CA LEU A 114 -5.60 -6.57 -24.24
C LEU A 114 -5.54 -7.73 -25.23
N TYR A 115 -5.82 -8.96 -24.80
CA TYR A 115 -5.88 -10.12 -25.68
C TYR A 115 -6.93 -9.97 -26.78
N ASP A 116 -8.13 -9.51 -26.42
CA ASP A 116 -9.23 -9.30 -27.39
C ASP A 116 -8.85 -8.25 -28.45
N LYS A 117 -8.21 -7.15 -28.02
CA LYS A 117 -7.70 -6.12 -28.95
C LYS A 117 -6.62 -6.64 -29.88
N LEU A 118 -5.73 -7.50 -29.39
CA LEU A 118 -4.69 -8.11 -30.22
C LEU A 118 -5.32 -9.02 -31.28
N GLN A 119 -6.28 -9.87 -30.90
CA GLN A 119 -6.92 -10.80 -31.86
C GLN A 119 -7.60 -10.10 -33.05
N HIS A 120 -8.11 -8.88 -32.85
CA HIS A 120 -8.76 -8.10 -33.91
C HIS A 120 -7.81 -7.15 -34.65
N GLN A 121 -6.51 -7.18 -34.36
CA GLN A 121 -5.55 -6.25 -34.93
C GLN A 121 -5.04 -6.71 -36.30
N GLU A 122 -4.78 -5.75 -37.19
CA GLU A 122 -4.26 -6.02 -38.53
C GLU A 122 -2.89 -6.72 -38.52
N VAL A 123 -2.63 -7.59 -39.51
CA VAL A 123 -1.37 -8.33 -39.63
C VAL A 123 -0.16 -7.39 -39.71
N ALA A 124 -0.31 -6.23 -40.37
CA ALA A 124 0.74 -5.22 -40.50
C ALA A 124 1.24 -4.66 -39.15
N TYR A 125 0.41 -4.72 -38.10
CA TYR A 125 0.82 -4.34 -36.74
C TYR A 125 1.89 -5.30 -36.19
N TYR A 126 1.75 -6.59 -36.48
CA TYR A 126 2.65 -7.65 -36.02
C TYR A 126 3.98 -7.66 -36.76
N ASP A 127 4.01 -7.17 -38.01
CA ASP A 127 5.26 -6.98 -38.76
C ASP A 127 6.13 -5.85 -38.16
N ARG A 128 5.49 -4.85 -37.55
CA ARG A 128 6.16 -3.67 -36.95
C ARG A 128 6.47 -3.85 -35.47
N ASN A 129 5.79 -4.77 -34.79
CA ASN A 129 5.92 -4.99 -33.35
C ASN A 129 6.30 -6.45 -33.07
N PRO A 130 7.55 -6.71 -32.65
CA PRO A 130 7.99 -8.06 -32.33
C PRO A 130 7.05 -8.72 -31.31
N VAL A 131 6.67 -9.97 -31.55
CA VAL A 131 5.76 -10.74 -30.67
C VAL A 131 6.27 -10.74 -29.22
N GLY A 132 7.59 -10.81 -29.01
CA GLY A 132 8.19 -10.72 -27.67
C GLY A 132 7.84 -9.43 -26.93
N ARG A 133 7.85 -8.27 -27.61
CA ARG A 133 7.47 -6.97 -27.02
C ARG A 133 5.98 -6.96 -26.63
N ILE A 134 5.13 -7.56 -27.45
CA ILE A 134 3.69 -7.69 -27.17
C ILE A 134 3.48 -8.54 -25.92
N MET A 135 4.18 -9.69 -25.83
CA MET A 135 4.11 -10.57 -24.66
C MET A 135 4.59 -9.88 -23.38
N THR A 136 5.72 -9.16 -23.41
CA THR A 136 6.21 -8.41 -22.25
C THR A 136 5.20 -7.35 -21.78
N ARG A 137 4.53 -6.65 -22.70
CA ARG A 137 3.48 -5.69 -22.33
C ARG A 137 2.25 -6.35 -21.71
N LEU A 138 1.93 -7.57 -22.13
CA LEU A 138 0.75 -8.31 -21.66
C LEU A 138 0.98 -8.98 -20.31
N THR A 139 2.23 -9.31 -19.99
CA THR A 139 2.63 -9.93 -18.74
C THR A 139 3.22 -8.88 -17.79
N SER A 140 4.46 -8.45 -18.06
CA SER A 140 5.26 -7.60 -17.17
C SER A 140 4.62 -6.24 -16.90
N ASP A 141 4.21 -5.50 -17.93
CA ASP A 141 3.65 -4.15 -17.72
C ASP A 141 2.32 -4.23 -16.96
N VAL A 142 1.50 -5.23 -17.28
CA VAL A 142 0.21 -5.48 -16.58
C VAL A 142 0.44 -5.94 -15.14
N ASP A 143 1.51 -6.69 -14.87
CA ASP A 143 1.91 -7.08 -13.52
C ASP A 143 2.40 -5.89 -12.70
N SER A 144 3.22 -5.01 -13.28
CA SER A 144 3.62 -3.77 -12.62
C SER A 144 2.43 -2.85 -12.31
N LEU A 145 1.45 -2.77 -13.21
CA LEU A 145 0.20 -2.07 -12.94
C LEU A 145 -0.58 -2.72 -11.80
N ASN A 146 -0.61 -4.05 -11.74
CA ASN A 146 -1.26 -4.77 -10.66
C ASN A 146 -0.64 -4.46 -9.30
N GLU A 147 0.69 -4.47 -9.21
CA GLU A 147 1.43 -4.18 -7.98
C GLU A 147 1.18 -2.75 -7.49
N LEU A 148 1.12 -1.78 -8.42
CA LEU A 148 0.72 -0.40 -8.10
C LEU A 148 -0.70 -0.32 -7.50
N PHE A 149 -1.65 -1.13 -7.99
CA PHE A 149 -3.03 -1.12 -7.48
C PHE A 149 -3.21 -1.89 -6.18
N THR A 150 -2.52 -3.01 -6.00
CA THR A 150 -2.69 -3.88 -4.83
C THR A 150 -1.91 -3.36 -3.64
N ALA A 151 -0.60 -3.15 -3.81
CA ALA A 151 0.31 -2.68 -2.79
C ALA A 151 0.34 -1.15 -2.78
N GLY A 152 0.68 -0.51 -3.90
CA GLY A 152 0.94 0.93 -3.95
C GLY A 152 -0.19 1.79 -3.37
N ILE A 153 -1.41 1.68 -3.89
CA ILE A 153 -2.54 2.50 -3.40
C ILE A 153 -2.94 2.14 -1.96
N THR A 154 -2.99 0.85 -1.63
CA THR A 154 -3.46 0.42 -0.31
C THR A 154 -2.46 0.76 0.78
N ASP A 155 -1.17 0.57 0.52
CA ASP A 155 -0.09 0.89 1.43
C ASP A 155 -0.01 2.40 1.63
N LEU A 156 -0.09 3.21 0.56
CA LEU A 156 -0.13 4.68 0.70
C LEU A 156 -1.30 5.15 1.56
N LEU A 157 -2.51 4.61 1.35
CA LEU A 157 -3.67 4.95 2.18
C LEU A 157 -3.50 4.45 3.63
N GLY A 158 -2.96 3.25 3.81
CA GLY A 158 -2.68 2.66 5.11
C GLY A 158 -1.64 3.46 5.90
N ASP A 159 -0.55 3.85 5.26
CA ASP A 159 0.55 4.62 5.83
C ASP A 159 0.09 6.02 6.23
N LEU A 160 -0.71 6.70 5.40
CA LEU A 160 -1.30 7.98 5.76
C LEU A 160 -2.16 7.87 7.03
N VAL A 161 -3.01 6.84 7.12
CA VAL A 161 -3.81 6.56 8.32
C VAL A 161 -2.91 6.30 9.52
N MET A 162 -1.87 5.47 9.35
CA MET A 162 -0.95 5.11 10.43
C MET A 162 -0.16 6.32 10.95
N ILE A 163 0.37 7.16 10.05
CA ILE A 163 1.07 8.40 10.39
C ILE A 163 0.17 9.32 11.21
N VAL A 164 -1.05 9.60 10.71
CA VAL A 164 -2.00 10.48 11.41
C VAL A 164 -2.34 9.93 12.79
N ALA A 165 -2.56 8.63 12.90
CA ALA A 165 -2.95 8.01 14.14
C ALA A 165 -1.80 7.95 15.17
N ILE A 166 -0.56 7.64 14.75
CA ILE A 166 0.62 7.68 15.61
C ILE A 166 0.87 9.10 16.11
N ILE A 167 0.87 10.10 15.23
CA ILE A 167 1.05 11.51 15.62
C ILE A 167 -0.03 11.93 16.62
N SER A 168 -1.28 11.52 16.40
CA SER A 168 -2.39 11.82 17.32
C SER A 168 -2.16 11.21 18.72
N VAL A 169 -1.70 9.95 18.79
CA VAL A 169 -1.38 9.29 20.06
C VAL A 169 -0.18 9.93 20.75
N MET A 170 0.86 10.27 19.99
CA MET A 170 2.04 10.96 20.52
C MET A 170 1.66 12.32 21.10
N LEU A 171 0.87 13.13 20.38
CA LEU A 171 0.38 14.42 20.87
C LEU A 171 -0.48 14.29 22.13
N TRP A 172 -1.29 13.22 22.24
CA TRP A 172 -2.08 12.94 23.42
C TRP A 172 -1.22 12.54 24.63
N MET A 173 -0.09 11.86 24.40
CA MET A 173 0.84 11.44 25.44
C MET A 173 1.72 12.58 25.94
N ASP A 174 2.45 13.27 25.05
CA ASP A 174 3.28 14.42 25.38
C ASP A 174 3.52 15.31 24.15
N VAL A 175 2.94 16.51 24.18
CA VAL A 175 3.03 17.47 23.08
C VAL A 175 4.48 17.97 22.86
N ARG A 176 5.25 18.17 23.93
CA ARG A 176 6.60 18.74 23.84
C ARG A 176 7.56 17.74 23.20
N LEU A 177 7.54 16.49 23.65
CA LEU A 177 8.34 15.40 23.08
C LEU A 177 7.97 15.13 21.62
N THR A 178 6.67 15.20 21.30
CA THR A 178 6.19 15.01 19.93
C THR A 178 6.70 16.10 18.99
N LEU A 179 6.66 17.37 19.40
CA LEU A 179 7.17 18.47 18.57
C LEU A 179 8.68 18.36 18.34
N VAL A 180 9.44 17.97 19.36
CA VAL A 180 10.89 17.75 19.23
C VAL A 180 11.16 16.62 18.24
N THR A 181 10.45 15.49 18.35
CA THR A 181 10.63 14.35 17.42
C THR A 181 10.23 14.72 15.99
N LEU A 182 9.09 15.40 15.78
CA LEU A 182 8.65 15.82 14.45
C LEU A 182 9.66 16.76 13.76
N LEU A 183 10.34 17.61 14.54
CA LEU A 183 11.33 18.55 14.03
C LEU A 183 12.66 17.86 13.67
N THR A 184 13.01 16.78 14.37
CA THR A 184 14.21 15.99 14.06
C THR A 184 14.09 15.15 12.79
N VAL A 185 12.89 14.69 12.41
CA VAL A 185 12.71 13.79 11.26
C VAL A 185 13.16 14.41 9.93
N PRO A 186 12.72 15.64 9.54
CA PRO A 186 13.21 16.29 8.32
C PRO A 186 14.72 16.55 8.35
N MET A 187 15.28 16.85 9.52
CA MET A 187 16.69 17.17 9.68
C MET A 187 17.61 15.96 9.49
N LEU A 188 17.13 14.74 9.68
CA LEU A 188 17.90 13.52 9.41
C LEU A 188 18.11 13.29 7.90
N TRP A 189 17.20 13.81 7.07
CA TRP A 189 17.17 13.58 5.62
C TRP A 189 17.53 14.85 4.82
N ALA A 190 17.77 15.97 5.51
CA ALA A 190 18.26 17.23 4.95
C ALA A 190 19.78 17.27 4.93
#